data_AF-A0A940B4E7-F1
#
_entry.id   AF-A0A940B4E7-F1
#
_cell.length_a   1.000
_cell.length_b   1.000
_cell.length_c   1.000
_cell.angle_alpha   90.00
_cell.angle_beta   90.00
_cell.angle_gamma   90.00
#
_symmetry.space_group_name_H-M   'P 1'
#
loop_
_entity.id
_entity.type
_entity.pdbx_description
1 polymer ?
#
loop_
_entity_poly.entity_id
_entity_poly.type
_entity_poly.pdbx_seq_one_letter_code
_entity_poly.pdbx_strand_id
1 'polypeptide(L)'
;MDDQNVSSARFFDISLMVDDIECEPLEGTTVSVKIVLDEQLDGNVSVVHLTDDQEADVVDTVSSNTDEGTEITFEAEGFSAYAIVTEEGIAAENGKGWVNLSSMSMLETNASRGIYIRSAVLDNNNGYHYMSSNVSTIKDSRTGITKTRYPYVETADAVNDPLYPAVPFYFENFQRNGNTATCQIYCVDGGTRKYLVDDRIDNDKGSLFFGTKDDAQTFTITYNSNGTVTIRSANGHYFNEQGGAHWNGNDTPNGERKAISEWKTSTNLAFSTYISYGEDPYKLNGKTYGLLNTKGGNEGRALQSTTDRVGADSGHLDSLQVTVVAKEGTNHQDRLYVSAEDGATMWTFTWVNEDTYYVQDESGKYLTISDAGLSVSTEPCALRVVPGTGTAANQITLSNGNNRLTFSGSASTGFNTNNGNDSWLYPVEERDLTADYKKTYSARKISVSDPDLASGSQVIVYTRRWETDPATGRSGYNYYAIDHDGSLHRCYESGDYLLWTENMINSFVWDFTIYYWEDKEPGLKESENNYYELYNEYSQKYIAPQVAEGQIL
;
A
#
# COMPACT_ATOMS: atom_id res chain seq x y z
N MET A 1 0.98 5.63 21.82
CA MET A 1 0.24 6.23 20.68
C MET A 1 0.79 7.64 20.44
N ASP A 2 1.00 8.07 19.19
CA ASP A 2 1.19 9.51 18.93
C ASP A 2 -0.18 10.19 18.87
N ASP A 3 -0.33 11.32 19.57
CA ASP A 3 -1.57 12.11 19.71
C ASP A 3 -2.24 12.59 18.40
N GLN A 4 -1.66 12.35 17.23
CA GLN A 4 -2.05 13.02 15.98
C GLN A 4 -3.11 12.30 15.13
N ASN A 5 -3.48 11.04 15.45
CA ASN A 5 -4.41 10.24 14.62
C ASN A 5 -5.72 9.82 15.30
N VAL A 6 -5.96 10.28 16.53
CA VAL A 6 -7.21 10.02 17.25
C VAL A 6 -8.33 10.83 16.61
N SER A 7 -9.21 10.18 15.85
CA SER A 7 -10.42 10.83 15.30
C SER A 7 -11.49 10.97 16.38
N SER A 8 -11.55 10.00 17.30
CA SER A 8 -12.36 10.07 18.50
C SER A 8 -11.81 9.16 19.60
N ALA A 9 -12.08 9.52 20.86
CA ALA A 9 -11.78 8.68 22.02
C ALA A 9 -12.99 8.65 22.95
N ARG A 10 -13.32 7.45 23.45
CA ARG A 10 -14.37 7.23 24.45
C ARG A 10 -13.74 6.59 25.68
N PHE A 11 -13.90 7.22 26.83
CA PHE A 11 -13.30 6.77 28.09
C PHE A 11 -14.33 6.01 28.92
N PHE A 12 -13.90 4.87 29.44
CA PHE A 12 -14.66 3.96 30.28
C PHE A 12 -13.86 3.73 31.55
N ASP A 13 -14.54 3.79 32.69
CA ASP A 13 -13.99 3.37 33.97
C ASP A 13 -14.75 2.10 34.36
N ILE A 14 -14.02 1.00 34.51
CA ILE A 14 -14.60 -0.31 34.78
C ILE A 14 -14.28 -0.63 36.23
N SER A 15 -15.30 -1.02 37.00
CA SER A 15 -15.16 -1.54 38.37
C SER A 15 -16.17 -2.65 38.59
N LEU A 16 -15.80 -3.64 39.41
CA LEU A 16 -16.69 -4.72 39.84
C LEU A 16 -16.91 -4.63 41.34
N MET A 17 -18.16 -4.41 41.75
CA MET A 17 -18.54 -4.32 43.16
C MET A 17 -19.33 -5.55 43.59
N VAL A 18 -18.88 -6.21 44.67
CA VAL A 18 -19.61 -7.30 45.33
C VAL A 18 -19.78 -6.93 46.80
N ASP A 19 -21.03 -6.82 47.26
CA ASP A 19 -21.34 -6.44 48.66
C ASP A 19 -20.62 -5.15 49.13
N ASP A 20 -20.61 -4.11 48.28
CA ASP A 20 -19.93 -2.83 48.50
C ASP A 20 -18.38 -2.93 48.61
N ILE A 21 -17.79 -4.03 48.16
CA ILE A 21 -16.34 -4.23 48.07
C ILE A 21 -15.94 -4.29 46.60
N GLU A 22 -14.98 -3.44 46.23
CA GLU A 22 -14.34 -3.47 44.92
C GLU A 22 -13.48 -4.74 44.78
N CYS A 23 -13.71 -5.47 43.71
CA CYS A 23 -13.10 -6.77 43.45
C CYS A 23 -12.26 -6.68 42.19
N GLU A 24 -10.98 -7.05 42.28
CA GLU A 24 -10.09 -7.18 41.13
C GLU A 24 -9.99 -8.61 40.62
N PRO A 25 -9.62 -8.82 39.34
CA PRO A 25 -9.11 -10.10 38.88
C PRO A 25 -7.96 -10.60 39.76
N LEU A 26 -7.81 -11.91 39.87
CA LEU A 26 -6.66 -12.50 40.58
C LEU A 26 -5.38 -12.17 39.81
N GLU A 27 -4.30 -11.85 40.54
CA GLU A 27 -3.00 -11.59 39.93
C GLU A 27 -2.59 -12.72 38.99
N GLY A 28 -2.23 -12.37 37.74
CA GLY A 28 -1.91 -13.33 36.68
C GLY A 28 -3.11 -13.93 35.96
N THR A 29 -4.31 -13.36 36.09
CA THR A 29 -5.52 -13.73 35.33
C THR A 29 -6.07 -12.54 34.57
N THR A 30 -6.71 -12.78 33.42
CA THR A 30 -7.44 -11.77 32.65
C THR A 30 -8.94 -11.99 32.75
N VAL A 31 -9.70 -10.93 32.50
CA VAL A 31 -11.15 -10.99 32.31
C VAL A 31 -11.52 -10.45 30.93
N SER A 32 -12.42 -11.15 30.25
CA SER A 32 -12.96 -10.72 28.96
C SER A 32 -13.98 -9.60 29.17
N VAL A 33 -13.69 -8.42 28.64
CA VAL A 33 -14.56 -7.25 28.68
C VAL A 33 -15.20 -7.06 27.32
N LYS A 34 -16.54 -6.95 27.31
CA LYS A 34 -17.32 -6.62 26.11
C LYS A 34 -18.08 -5.31 26.31
N ILE A 35 -17.80 -4.34 25.45
CA ILE A 35 -18.49 -3.05 25.35
C ILE A 35 -19.32 -3.05 24.06
N VAL A 36 -20.60 -2.72 24.17
CA VAL A 36 -21.48 -2.51 23.00
C VAL A 36 -21.81 -1.04 22.92
N LEU A 37 -21.45 -0.40 21.82
CA LEU A 37 -21.77 0.98 21.51
C LEU A 37 -22.96 1.00 20.56
N ASP A 38 -23.94 1.88 20.82
CA ASP A 38 -25.13 2.02 19.98
C ASP A 38 -24.84 2.60 18.57
N GLU A 39 -23.65 3.17 18.38
CA GLU A 39 -23.20 3.74 17.10
C GLU A 39 -22.31 2.77 16.34
N GLN A 40 -22.23 2.95 15.02
CA GLN A 40 -21.20 2.29 14.23
C GLN A 40 -19.95 3.16 14.16
N LEU A 41 -18.83 2.62 14.62
CA LEU A 41 -17.52 3.21 14.48
C LEU A 41 -16.98 2.93 13.07
N ASP A 42 -16.48 3.98 12.44
CA ASP A 42 -15.73 3.92 11.18
C ASP A 42 -14.23 3.97 11.46
N GLY A 43 -13.44 3.25 10.68
CA GLY A 43 -11.98 3.23 10.79
C GLY A 43 -11.45 2.18 11.78
N ASN A 44 -10.20 2.38 12.20
CA ASN A 44 -9.47 1.43 13.02
C ASN A 44 -9.83 1.64 14.50
N VAL A 45 -10.41 0.63 15.15
CA VAL A 45 -10.74 0.69 16.58
C VAL A 45 -9.64 0.02 17.40
N SER A 46 -9.16 0.72 18.44
CA SER A 46 -8.20 0.22 19.43
C SER A 46 -8.69 0.55 20.84
N VAL A 47 -8.38 -0.31 21.81
CA VAL A 47 -8.57 -0.01 23.24
C VAL A 47 -7.22 0.37 23.84
N VAL A 48 -7.21 1.37 24.71
CA VAL A 48 -6.04 1.84 25.44
C VAL A 48 -6.33 1.71 26.92
N HIS A 49 -5.50 1.00 27.67
CA HIS A 49 -5.50 1.00 29.12
C HIS A 49 -4.77 2.26 29.61
N LEU A 50 -5.43 3.03 30.47
CA LEU A 50 -4.87 4.20 31.13
C LEU A 50 -4.42 3.77 32.53
N THR A 51 -3.13 3.50 32.68
CA THR A 51 -2.56 3.04 33.94
C THR A 51 -2.39 4.20 34.92
N ASP A 52 -2.35 3.87 36.21
CA ASP A 52 -2.24 4.88 37.30
C ASP A 52 -0.93 5.68 37.28
N ASP A 53 0.10 5.17 36.61
CA ASP A 53 1.40 5.82 36.43
C ASP A 53 1.45 6.79 35.23
N GLN A 54 0.30 7.06 34.59
CA GLN A 54 0.14 7.92 33.42
C GLN A 54 0.80 7.40 32.14
N GLU A 55 1.18 6.13 32.10
CA GLU A 55 1.47 5.44 30.84
C GLU A 55 0.15 4.94 30.21
N ALA A 56 0.19 4.67 28.90
CA ALA A 56 -1.00 4.32 28.15
C ALA A 56 -0.67 3.16 27.22
N ASP A 57 -1.24 2.01 27.53
CA ASP A 57 -0.93 0.75 26.85
C ASP A 57 -2.06 0.36 25.91
N VAL A 58 -1.72 0.05 24.65
CA VAL A 58 -2.71 -0.41 23.68
C VAL A 58 -3.03 -1.87 23.98
N VAL A 59 -4.31 -2.15 24.25
CA VAL A 59 -4.81 -3.48 24.54
C VAL A 59 -5.30 -4.14 23.25
N ASP A 60 -5.01 -5.43 23.10
CA ASP A 60 -5.57 -6.21 22.00
C ASP A 60 -7.09 -6.20 22.06
N THR A 61 -7.71 -5.87 20.94
CA THR A 61 -9.14 -5.58 20.87
C THR A 61 -9.75 -6.22 19.64
N VAL A 62 -10.82 -6.98 19.84
CA VAL A 62 -11.77 -7.39 18.80
C VAL A 62 -12.89 -6.34 18.67
N SER A 63 -13.30 -5.98 17.46
CA SER A 63 -14.37 -5.03 17.22
C SER A 63 -15.13 -5.45 15.97
N SER A 64 -16.44 -5.37 16.01
CA SER A 64 -17.31 -5.72 14.89
C SER A 64 -18.51 -4.81 14.86
N ASN A 65 -18.87 -4.36 13.66
CA ASN A 65 -20.11 -3.62 13.45
C ASN A 65 -21.27 -4.62 13.31
N THR A 66 -22.27 -4.46 14.16
CA THR A 66 -23.51 -5.25 14.19
C THR A 66 -24.69 -4.36 13.81
N ASP A 67 -25.86 -4.97 13.57
CA ASP A 67 -27.11 -4.22 13.33
C ASP A 67 -27.52 -3.32 14.52
N GLU A 68 -26.97 -3.58 15.72
CA GLU A 68 -27.25 -2.86 16.97
C GLU A 68 -26.17 -1.82 17.32
N GLY A 69 -25.10 -1.71 16.51
CA GLY A 69 -23.96 -0.81 16.74
C GLY A 69 -22.62 -1.55 16.77
N THR A 70 -21.55 -0.94 17.31
CA THR A 70 -20.22 -1.56 17.38
C THR A 70 -20.04 -2.36 18.67
N GLU A 71 -19.75 -3.65 18.53
CA GLU A 71 -19.30 -4.52 19.61
C GLU A 71 -17.78 -4.50 19.69
N ILE A 72 -17.24 -4.34 20.90
CA ILE A 72 -15.81 -4.25 21.19
C ILE A 72 -15.49 -5.21 22.34
N THR A 73 -14.53 -6.10 22.15
CA THR A 73 -14.13 -7.12 23.11
C THR A 73 -12.62 -7.06 23.33
N PHE A 74 -12.16 -7.09 24.57
CA PHE A 74 -10.73 -7.10 24.92
C PHE A 74 -10.51 -7.83 26.25
N GLU A 75 -9.29 -8.29 26.50
CA GLU A 75 -8.90 -8.89 27.77
C GLU A 75 -8.29 -7.83 28.70
N ALA A 76 -8.72 -7.81 29.96
CA ALA A 76 -8.26 -6.87 30.97
C ALA A 76 -7.61 -7.62 32.14
N GLU A 77 -6.40 -7.21 32.54
CA GLU A 77 -5.71 -7.74 33.73
C GLU A 77 -6.25 -7.14 35.04
N GLY A 78 -6.98 -6.03 34.96
CA GLY A 78 -7.56 -5.32 36.09
C GLY A 78 -8.77 -4.50 35.68
N PHE A 79 -9.61 -4.13 36.64
CA PHE A 79 -10.68 -3.17 36.39
C PHE A 79 -10.11 -1.75 36.56
N SER A 80 -10.09 -0.99 35.47
CA SER A 80 -9.38 0.28 35.40
C SER A 80 -10.00 1.19 34.33
N ALA A 81 -9.34 2.32 34.05
CA ALA A 81 -9.75 3.24 33.02
C ALA A 81 -9.25 2.76 31.65
N TYR A 82 -10.17 2.62 30.69
CA TYR A 82 -9.91 2.24 29.31
C TYR A 82 -10.44 3.29 28.35
N ALA A 83 -9.75 3.53 27.25
CA ALA A 83 -10.21 4.39 26.16
C ALA A 83 -10.40 3.59 24.87
N ILE A 84 -11.59 3.63 24.29
CA ILE A 84 -11.82 3.18 22.92
C ILE A 84 -11.44 4.32 21.99
N VAL A 85 -10.45 4.09 21.15
CA VAL A 85 -9.88 5.07 20.22
C VAL A 85 -10.18 4.63 18.79
N THR A 86 -10.65 5.56 17.97
CA THR A 86 -10.78 5.37 16.53
C THR A 86 -9.68 6.11 15.79
N GLU A 87 -9.02 5.44 14.84
CA GLU A 87 -8.03 6.03 13.94
C GLU A 87 -8.57 6.03 12.50
N GLU A 88 -8.32 7.11 11.78
CA GLU A 88 -8.56 7.14 10.33
C GLU A 88 -7.49 6.30 9.62
N GLY A 89 -7.91 5.39 8.74
CA GLY A 89 -6.98 4.62 7.90
C GLY A 89 -6.22 5.50 6.90
N ILE A 90 -5.22 4.93 6.24
CA ILE A 90 -4.42 5.64 5.21
C ILE A 90 -5.32 5.87 3.98
N ALA A 91 -5.90 7.07 3.90
CA ALA A 91 -6.84 7.44 2.86
C ALA A 91 -6.29 8.53 1.94
N ALA A 92 -6.71 8.49 0.67
CA ALA A 92 -6.44 9.59 -0.24
C ALA A 92 -7.22 10.84 0.20
N GLU A 93 -6.53 11.98 0.38
CA GLU A 93 -7.20 13.25 0.57
C GLU A 93 -7.95 13.66 -0.70
N ASN A 94 -9.28 13.61 -0.63
CA ASN A 94 -10.13 13.98 -1.75
C ASN A 94 -9.92 15.44 -2.17
N GLY A 95 -9.66 15.65 -3.46
CA GLY A 95 -9.53 16.99 -4.04
C GLY A 95 -8.18 17.68 -3.80
N LYS A 96 -7.15 16.94 -3.36
CA LYS A 96 -5.75 17.41 -3.30
C LYS A 96 -4.91 16.86 -4.45
N GLY A 97 -3.68 17.36 -4.57
CA GLY A 97 -2.76 17.03 -5.65
C GLY A 97 -3.20 17.58 -7.01
N TRP A 98 -2.93 16.83 -8.08
CA TRP A 98 -3.29 17.21 -9.44
C TRP A 98 -4.79 17.03 -9.71
N VAL A 99 -5.50 18.14 -9.80
CA VAL A 99 -6.95 18.16 -10.03
C VAL A 99 -7.24 18.60 -11.47
N ASN A 100 -8.01 17.78 -12.18
CA ASN A 100 -8.57 18.15 -13.47
C ASN A 100 -9.76 19.09 -13.29
N LEU A 101 -9.68 20.27 -13.91
CA LEU A 101 -10.77 21.23 -13.92
C LEU A 101 -11.75 20.82 -15.03
N SER A 102 -12.86 20.20 -14.66
CA SER A 102 -13.84 19.64 -15.60
C SER A 102 -14.99 20.59 -15.96
N SER A 103 -15.01 21.78 -15.38
CA SER A 103 -16.09 22.76 -15.60
C SER A 103 -15.62 24.21 -15.52
N MET A 104 -16.41 25.10 -16.11
CA MET A 104 -16.16 26.55 -16.05
C MET A 104 -16.17 27.11 -14.63
N SER A 105 -17.00 26.55 -13.73
CA SER A 105 -17.02 26.93 -12.31
C SER A 105 -15.72 26.57 -11.60
N MET A 106 -15.14 25.41 -11.90
CA MET A 106 -13.84 25.00 -11.34
C MET A 106 -12.70 25.88 -11.87
N LEU A 107 -12.72 26.22 -13.16
CA LEU A 107 -11.77 27.17 -13.75
C LEU A 107 -11.84 28.53 -13.04
N GLU A 108 -13.03 29.10 -12.91
CA GLU A 108 -13.25 30.39 -12.24
C GLU A 108 -12.71 30.41 -10.80
N THR A 109 -12.97 29.33 -10.05
CA THR A 109 -12.49 29.18 -8.66
C THR A 109 -10.96 29.08 -8.57
N ASN A 110 -10.31 28.52 -9.59
CA ASN A 110 -8.86 28.26 -9.59
C ASN A 110 -8.05 29.22 -10.47
N ALA A 111 -8.69 30.17 -11.14
CA ALA A 111 -8.08 31.08 -12.12
C ALA A 111 -6.88 31.87 -11.57
N SER A 112 -6.91 32.19 -10.27
CA SER A 112 -5.86 32.92 -9.56
C SER A 112 -4.76 32.02 -8.97
N ARG A 113 -4.99 30.71 -8.85
CA ARG A 113 -4.06 29.75 -8.21
C ARG A 113 -2.95 29.28 -9.15
N GLY A 114 -3.09 29.55 -10.45
CA GLY A 114 -2.23 28.99 -11.48
C GLY A 114 -2.80 27.68 -12.01
N ILE A 115 -2.91 27.61 -13.33
CA ILE A 115 -3.56 26.54 -14.06
C ILE A 115 -2.64 26.06 -15.15
N TYR A 116 -2.43 24.76 -15.16
CA TYR A 116 -1.62 24.09 -16.16
C TYR A 116 -2.49 23.74 -17.34
N ILE A 117 -2.09 24.23 -18.51
CA ILE A 117 -2.70 23.88 -19.78
C ILE A 117 -2.01 22.61 -20.28
N ARG A 118 -2.80 21.57 -20.57
CA ARG A 118 -2.27 20.28 -21.03
C ARG A 118 -3.04 19.71 -22.21
N SER A 119 -2.48 18.67 -22.81
CA SER A 119 -3.23 17.83 -23.74
C SER A 119 -4.37 17.10 -23.06
N ALA A 120 -5.55 17.07 -23.68
CA ALA A 120 -6.65 16.25 -23.21
C ALA A 120 -6.48 14.77 -23.60
N VAL A 121 -5.65 14.46 -24.59
CA VAL A 121 -5.42 13.09 -25.06
C VAL A 121 -4.12 12.56 -24.44
N LEU A 122 -4.18 11.35 -23.91
CA LEU A 122 -2.99 10.62 -23.48
C LEU A 122 -2.18 10.20 -24.71
N ASP A 123 -0.90 10.56 -24.75
CA ASP A 123 0.03 9.88 -25.65
C ASP A 123 0.27 8.47 -25.09
N ASN A 124 0.00 7.44 -25.89
CA ASN A 124 0.06 6.03 -25.49
C ASN A 124 1.41 5.64 -24.88
N ASN A 125 2.49 6.40 -25.14
CA ASN A 125 3.81 6.15 -24.58
C ASN A 125 4.32 7.26 -23.63
N ASN A 126 3.72 8.46 -23.64
CA ASN A 126 4.31 9.65 -22.99
C ASN A 126 3.31 10.45 -22.14
N GLY A 127 2.19 9.86 -21.70
CA GLY A 127 1.26 10.54 -20.79
C GLY A 127 0.71 11.87 -21.34
N TYR A 128 0.48 12.85 -20.46
CA TYR A 128 0.02 14.18 -20.84
C TYR A 128 1.19 15.14 -21.04
N HIS A 129 1.12 15.96 -22.09
CA HIS A 129 2.02 17.09 -22.26
C HIS A 129 1.44 18.37 -21.67
N TYR A 130 2.27 19.16 -21.00
CA TYR A 130 1.91 20.44 -20.39
C TYR A 130 2.55 21.61 -21.14
N MET A 131 1.97 22.79 -21.09
CA MET A 131 2.53 23.99 -21.73
C MET A 131 3.58 24.67 -20.85
N SER A 132 4.64 25.19 -21.47
CA SER A 132 5.72 25.93 -20.80
C SER A 132 5.62 27.45 -21.06
N SER A 133 6.56 28.22 -20.51
CA SER A 133 6.77 29.65 -20.82
C SER A 133 7.65 29.88 -22.06
N ASN A 134 8.19 28.83 -22.67
CA ASN A 134 9.11 28.92 -23.80
C ASN A 134 8.38 28.95 -25.14
N VAL A 135 8.94 29.69 -26.10
CA VAL A 135 8.43 29.82 -27.46
C VAL A 135 9.43 29.19 -28.43
N SER A 136 8.97 28.33 -29.34
CA SER A 136 9.78 27.80 -30.43
C SER A 136 9.37 28.37 -31.78
N THR A 137 10.36 28.60 -32.64
CA THR A 137 10.14 28.99 -34.04
C THR A 137 10.05 27.74 -34.92
N ILE A 138 8.97 27.64 -35.69
CA ILE A 138 8.75 26.63 -36.73
C ILE A 138 9.16 27.22 -38.09
N LYS A 139 9.41 26.33 -39.06
CA LYS A 139 9.57 26.65 -40.50
C LYS A 139 8.65 27.82 -40.92
N ASP A 140 9.20 28.75 -41.68
CA ASP A 140 8.56 29.99 -42.14
C ASP A 140 8.23 31.03 -41.05
N SER A 141 9.06 31.14 -40.01
CA SER A 141 9.03 32.18 -38.95
C SER A 141 7.81 32.17 -38.02
N ARG A 142 6.97 31.14 -38.06
CA ARG A 142 5.86 30.96 -37.13
C ARG A 142 6.36 30.60 -35.74
N THR A 143 5.71 31.10 -34.68
CA THR A 143 6.04 30.75 -33.30
C THR A 143 4.90 30.02 -32.60
N GLY A 144 5.25 29.21 -31.60
CA GLY A 144 4.27 28.61 -30.70
C GLY A 144 4.85 28.27 -29.33
N ILE A 145 3.96 28.07 -28.37
CA ILE A 145 4.32 27.71 -27.00
C ILE A 145 4.81 26.26 -26.99
N THR A 146 6.01 26.05 -26.44
CA THR A 146 6.57 24.71 -26.33
C THR A 146 5.88 23.93 -25.21
N LYS A 147 5.76 22.62 -25.43
CA LYS A 147 5.21 21.68 -24.45
C LYS A 147 6.31 20.93 -23.71
N THR A 148 6.02 20.48 -22.50
CA THR A 148 6.90 19.60 -21.75
C THR A 148 7.09 18.28 -22.48
N ARG A 149 8.31 17.78 -22.41
CA ARG A 149 8.59 16.37 -22.67
C ARG A 149 8.21 15.65 -21.38
N TYR A 150 7.16 14.83 -21.43
CA TYR A 150 6.93 13.87 -20.35
C TYR A 150 8.19 13.00 -20.21
N PRO A 151 8.69 12.76 -18.99
CA PRO A 151 10.12 12.64 -18.78
C PRO A 151 10.72 11.40 -19.46
N TYR A 152 11.47 11.65 -20.53
CA TYR A 152 12.64 10.86 -20.89
C TYR A 152 13.83 11.60 -20.27
N VAL A 153 14.22 11.18 -19.08
CA VAL A 153 15.35 11.77 -18.35
C VAL A 153 16.63 11.14 -18.90
N GLU A 154 17.46 11.92 -19.60
CA GLU A 154 18.84 11.51 -19.92
C GLU A 154 19.85 11.97 -18.85
N THR A 155 19.43 12.73 -17.83
CA THR A 155 20.33 13.30 -16.82
C THR A 155 19.69 13.37 -15.43
N ALA A 156 20.39 12.84 -14.44
CA ALA A 156 20.00 12.63 -13.03
C ALA A 156 19.54 13.87 -12.22
N ASP A 157 19.45 15.06 -12.82
CA ASP A 157 19.10 16.31 -12.13
C ASP A 157 17.60 16.69 -12.24
N ALA A 158 16.80 15.95 -13.00
CA ALA A 158 15.36 16.22 -13.20
C ALA A 158 14.42 15.51 -12.20
N VAL A 159 14.96 14.99 -11.10
CA VAL A 159 14.29 14.05 -10.19
C VAL A 159 13.17 14.71 -9.35
N ASN A 160 13.03 16.04 -9.34
CA ASN A 160 12.19 16.74 -8.37
C ASN A 160 10.92 17.43 -8.91
N ASP A 161 10.64 17.42 -10.22
CA ASP A 161 9.36 17.92 -10.74
C ASP A 161 9.02 17.26 -12.09
N PRO A 162 8.05 16.32 -12.16
CA PRO A 162 7.65 15.67 -13.42
C PRO A 162 7.08 16.66 -14.45
N LEU A 163 6.88 17.92 -14.06
CA LEU A 163 6.37 18.96 -14.91
C LEU A 163 7.41 19.94 -15.40
N TYR A 164 8.66 19.96 -14.96
CA TYR A 164 9.61 20.92 -15.51
C TYR A 164 9.81 20.71 -17.03
N PRO A 165 9.68 21.74 -17.91
CA PRO A 165 9.55 23.19 -17.66
C PRO A 165 8.12 23.77 -17.83
N ALA A 166 7.06 23.05 -17.48
CA ALA A 166 5.68 23.54 -17.47
C ALA A 166 5.56 24.72 -16.50
N VAL A 167 4.66 25.64 -16.84
CA VAL A 167 4.37 26.79 -16.00
C VAL A 167 2.86 26.93 -15.76
N PRO A 168 2.45 27.46 -14.60
CA PRO A 168 1.07 27.85 -14.40
C PRO A 168 0.72 29.06 -15.27
N PHE A 169 -0.46 28.99 -15.86
CA PHE A 169 -1.14 30.08 -16.54
C PHE A 169 -2.22 30.66 -15.62
N TYR A 170 -2.43 31.95 -15.72
CA TYR A 170 -3.37 32.73 -14.93
C TYR A 170 -4.34 33.43 -15.85
N PHE A 171 -5.58 33.57 -15.38
CA PHE A 171 -6.66 34.18 -16.14
C PHE A 171 -7.15 35.43 -15.42
N GLU A 172 -7.08 36.57 -16.10
CA GLU A 172 -7.56 37.85 -15.57
C GLU A 172 -8.61 38.48 -16.50
N ASN A 173 -9.34 39.47 -15.99
CA ASN A 173 -10.52 40.02 -16.67
C ASN A 173 -11.52 38.92 -17.07
N PHE A 174 -11.69 37.94 -16.17
CA PHE A 174 -12.51 36.76 -16.40
C PHE A 174 -14.00 37.12 -16.39
N GLN A 175 -14.67 36.94 -17.53
CA GLN A 175 -16.10 37.21 -17.70
C GLN A 175 -16.80 35.95 -18.20
N ARG A 176 -17.53 35.30 -17.30
CA ARG A 176 -18.22 34.04 -17.57
C ARG A 176 -19.59 34.25 -18.21
N ASN A 177 -19.92 33.40 -19.17
CA ASN A 177 -21.25 33.21 -19.73
C ASN A 177 -21.51 31.72 -19.97
N GLY A 178 -22.18 31.06 -19.02
CA GLY A 178 -22.45 29.62 -19.06
C GLY A 178 -21.17 28.79 -19.05
N ASN A 179 -20.96 28.00 -20.11
CA ASN A 179 -19.77 27.18 -20.34
C ASN A 179 -18.67 27.91 -21.14
N THR A 180 -18.82 29.21 -21.35
CA THR A 180 -17.84 30.07 -22.01
C THR A 180 -17.35 31.17 -21.07
N ALA A 181 -16.12 31.62 -21.26
CA ALA A 181 -15.57 32.78 -20.56
C ALA A 181 -14.63 33.56 -21.47
N THR A 182 -14.59 34.88 -21.30
CA THR A 182 -13.55 35.72 -21.92
C THR A 182 -12.56 36.16 -20.86
N CYS A 183 -11.27 36.18 -21.20
CA CYS A 183 -10.19 36.52 -20.27
C CYS A 183 -8.89 36.86 -21.01
N GLN A 184 -7.95 37.48 -20.31
CA GLN A 184 -6.55 37.57 -20.71
C GLN A 184 -5.78 36.44 -20.02
N ILE A 185 -4.87 35.80 -20.75
CA ILE A 185 -4.09 34.65 -20.28
C ILE A 185 -2.63 35.08 -20.14
N TYR A 186 -1.99 34.78 -19.01
CA TYR A 186 -0.57 35.03 -18.81
C TYR A 186 0.11 33.93 -18.01
N CYS A 187 1.43 33.82 -18.10
CA CYS A 187 2.26 33.04 -17.18
C CYS A 187 3.27 33.95 -16.46
N VAL A 188 3.91 33.44 -15.42
CA VAL A 188 5.00 34.13 -14.71
C VAL A 188 6.29 33.37 -14.95
N ASP A 189 7.31 34.04 -15.48
CA ASP A 189 8.61 33.46 -15.77
C ASP A 189 9.71 34.41 -15.29
N GLY A 190 10.62 33.92 -14.44
CA GLY A 190 11.63 34.75 -13.78
C GLY A 190 11.03 35.94 -13.01
N GLY A 191 9.83 35.79 -12.44
CA GLY A 191 9.10 36.86 -11.76
C GLY A 191 8.40 37.88 -12.68
N THR A 192 8.52 37.73 -14.01
CA THR A 192 7.90 38.65 -14.98
C THR A 192 6.63 38.05 -15.55
N ARG A 193 5.55 38.86 -15.62
CA ARG A 193 4.30 38.45 -16.29
C ARG A 193 4.47 38.49 -17.81
N LYS A 194 4.14 37.38 -18.45
CA LYS A 194 4.22 37.15 -19.89
C LYS A 194 2.82 36.83 -20.41
N TYR A 195 2.23 37.76 -21.15
CA TYR A 195 0.85 37.65 -21.65
C TYR A 195 0.80 36.89 -22.96
N LEU A 196 -0.16 35.98 -23.10
CA LEU A 196 -0.35 35.23 -24.33
C LEU A 196 -0.85 36.16 -25.44
N VAL A 197 -0.21 36.12 -26.60
CA VAL A 197 -0.53 36.95 -27.76
C VAL A 197 -0.65 36.08 -29.00
N ASP A 198 -1.73 36.27 -29.75
CA ASP A 198 -1.89 35.76 -31.10
C ASP A 198 -1.53 36.87 -32.09
N ASP A 199 -0.46 36.65 -32.83
CA ASP A 199 -0.05 37.55 -33.90
C ASP A 199 -0.31 36.94 -35.27
N ARG A 200 -0.86 37.79 -36.14
CA ARG A 200 -1.19 37.45 -37.51
C ARG A 200 -0.08 38.00 -38.39
N ILE A 201 0.92 37.14 -38.65
CA ILE A 201 2.06 37.52 -39.48
C ILE A 201 1.64 37.69 -40.95
N ASP A 202 0.61 36.98 -41.42
CA ASP A 202 -0.03 37.14 -42.73
C ASP A 202 -1.42 36.48 -42.75
N ASN A 203 -2.24 36.73 -43.78
CA ASN A 203 -3.67 36.36 -43.87
C ASN A 203 -4.07 34.92 -43.48
N ASP A 204 -3.16 33.94 -43.37
CA ASP A 204 -3.44 32.57 -42.90
C ASP A 204 -2.36 31.98 -41.95
N LYS A 205 -1.45 32.83 -41.43
CA LYS A 205 -0.29 32.44 -40.60
C LYS A 205 -0.38 33.00 -39.18
N GLY A 206 -1.08 32.27 -38.31
CA GLY A 206 -1.12 32.55 -36.86
C GLY A 206 0.13 32.07 -36.13
N SER A 207 0.62 32.91 -35.22
CA SER A 207 1.74 32.68 -34.31
C SER A 207 1.27 32.88 -32.87
N LEU A 208 1.76 32.06 -31.95
CA LEU A 208 1.47 32.19 -30.52
C LEU A 208 2.76 32.47 -29.75
N PHE A 209 2.82 33.59 -29.04
CA PHE A 209 3.99 33.98 -28.24
C PHE A 209 3.58 34.70 -26.97
N PHE A 210 4.58 35.14 -26.20
CA PHE A 210 4.41 35.93 -24.99
C PHE A 210 4.83 37.40 -25.18
N GLY A 211 3.88 38.32 -24.96
CA GLY A 211 4.09 39.76 -24.93
C GLY A 211 4.01 40.35 -23.52
N THR A 212 3.99 41.68 -23.47
CA THR A 212 3.81 42.44 -22.23
C THR A 212 2.31 42.65 -21.93
N LYS A 213 2.01 43.33 -20.82
CA LYS A 213 0.63 43.70 -20.48
C LYS A 213 -0.03 44.57 -21.56
N ASP A 214 0.74 45.42 -22.24
CA ASP A 214 0.23 46.29 -23.30
C ASP A 214 -0.14 45.51 -24.57
N ASP A 215 0.45 44.32 -24.75
CA ASP A 215 0.16 43.41 -25.86
C ASP A 215 -0.99 42.43 -25.53
N ALA A 216 -1.51 42.45 -24.31
CA ALA A 216 -2.41 41.41 -23.79
C ALA A 216 -3.75 41.35 -24.56
N GLN A 217 -4.03 40.21 -25.16
CA GLN A 217 -5.26 39.97 -25.92
C GLN A 217 -6.31 39.18 -25.13
N THR A 218 -7.57 39.36 -25.51
CA THR A 218 -8.69 38.58 -24.97
C THR A 218 -8.84 37.25 -25.70
N PHE A 219 -8.93 36.18 -24.91
CA PHE A 219 -9.24 34.83 -25.37
C PHE A 219 -10.62 34.40 -24.85
N THR A 220 -11.34 33.64 -25.68
CA THR A 220 -12.57 32.94 -25.32
C THR A 220 -12.24 31.49 -24.99
N ILE A 221 -12.56 31.08 -23.77
CA ILE A 221 -12.46 29.71 -23.29
C ILE A 221 -13.83 29.07 -23.38
N THR A 222 -13.91 27.83 -23.88
CA THR A 222 -15.15 27.04 -23.92
C THR A 222 -14.90 25.66 -23.35
N TYR A 223 -15.69 25.26 -22.35
CA TYR A 223 -15.76 23.87 -21.90
C TYR A 223 -16.71 23.08 -22.80
N ASN A 224 -16.19 21.99 -23.38
CA ASN A 224 -16.97 21.04 -24.17
C ASN A 224 -17.61 19.98 -23.25
N SER A 225 -18.65 19.31 -23.73
CA SER A 225 -19.40 18.30 -22.96
C SER A 225 -18.57 17.08 -22.55
N ASN A 226 -17.45 16.82 -23.23
CA ASN A 226 -16.50 15.75 -22.92
C ASN A 226 -15.40 16.17 -21.92
N GLY A 227 -15.51 17.36 -21.31
CA GLY A 227 -14.54 17.88 -20.34
C GLY A 227 -13.29 18.50 -20.96
N THR A 228 -13.16 18.54 -22.29
CA THR A 228 -12.06 19.27 -22.95
C THR A 228 -12.35 20.76 -23.05
N VAL A 229 -11.29 21.53 -23.26
CA VAL A 229 -11.31 22.98 -23.35
C VAL A 229 -10.84 23.42 -24.73
N THR A 230 -11.51 24.43 -25.26
CA THR A 230 -11.11 25.16 -26.45
C THR A 230 -10.77 26.59 -26.06
N ILE A 231 -9.60 27.09 -26.49
CA ILE A 231 -9.17 28.47 -26.27
C ILE A 231 -9.10 29.16 -27.64
N ARG A 232 -9.83 30.26 -27.83
CA ARG A 232 -9.90 30.99 -29.10
C ARG A 232 -9.48 32.45 -28.90
N SER A 233 -8.57 32.96 -29.71
CA SER A 233 -8.17 34.36 -29.69
C SER A 233 -9.26 35.27 -30.27
N ALA A 234 -9.15 36.59 -30.00
CA ALA A 234 -10.00 37.61 -30.63
C ALA A 234 -9.84 37.64 -32.17
N ASN A 235 -8.69 37.22 -32.70
CA ASN A 235 -8.44 37.09 -34.14
C ASN A 235 -9.11 35.85 -34.76
N GLY A 236 -9.77 35.03 -33.94
CA GLY A 236 -10.59 33.91 -34.39
C GLY A 236 -9.87 32.57 -34.47
N HIS A 237 -8.58 32.53 -34.13
CA HIS A 237 -7.76 31.32 -34.16
C HIS A 237 -7.87 30.53 -32.83
N TYR A 238 -7.77 29.21 -32.89
CA TYR A 238 -7.82 28.30 -31.74
C TYR A 238 -6.45 27.78 -31.29
N PHE A 239 -6.12 27.90 -30.00
CA PHE A 239 -4.87 27.39 -29.41
C PHE A 239 -4.72 25.90 -29.69
N ASN A 240 -3.62 25.52 -30.36
CA ASN A 240 -3.30 24.12 -30.67
C ASN A 240 -2.00 23.65 -29.99
N GLU A 241 -1.92 22.35 -29.68
CA GLU A 241 -0.70 21.70 -29.20
C GLU A 241 0.28 21.51 -30.34
N GLN A 242 1.44 22.16 -30.29
CA GLN A 242 2.50 21.89 -31.25
C GLN A 242 3.21 20.57 -30.94
N GLY A 243 3.58 19.83 -32.00
CA GLY A 243 4.59 18.78 -31.90
C GLY A 243 5.96 19.44 -31.66
N GLY A 244 6.70 18.98 -30.65
CA GLY A 244 8.03 19.51 -30.32
C GLY A 244 9.07 19.25 -31.42
N ALA A 245 10.30 19.70 -31.17
CA ALA A 245 11.46 19.75 -32.08
C ALA A 245 11.85 18.46 -32.85
N HIS A 246 11.19 17.32 -32.60
CA HIS A 246 11.50 16.02 -33.20
C HIS A 246 10.50 15.55 -34.28
N TRP A 247 9.55 16.37 -34.72
CA TRP A 247 8.81 16.02 -35.93
C TRP A 247 9.68 16.28 -37.16
N ASN A 248 10.52 15.28 -37.49
CA ASN A 248 11.28 15.26 -38.74
C ASN A 248 10.28 15.34 -39.90
N GLY A 249 10.23 16.52 -40.53
CA GLY A 249 9.18 16.96 -41.45
C GLY A 249 9.15 16.26 -42.81
N ASN A 250 9.07 14.93 -42.85
CA ASN A 250 8.97 14.19 -44.12
C ASN A 250 7.65 13.44 -44.34
N ASP A 251 6.82 13.20 -43.32
CA ASP A 251 5.56 12.49 -43.54
C ASP A 251 4.35 13.44 -43.48
N THR A 252 3.92 13.81 -44.69
CA THR A 252 2.69 14.51 -45.13
C THR A 252 2.84 15.99 -45.52
N PRO A 253 2.49 16.35 -46.78
CA PRO A 253 2.34 17.74 -47.23
C PRO A 253 1.25 18.55 -46.49
N ASN A 254 0.47 17.91 -45.61
CA ASN A 254 -0.59 18.50 -44.81
C ASN A 254 -0.25 18.56 -43.30
N GLY A 255 1.00 18.24 -42.92
CA GLY A 255 1.46 18.11 -41.54
C GLY A 255 1.91 19.41 -40.86
N GLU A 256 1.57 20.58 -41.40
CA GLU A 256 1.76 21.87 -40.72
C GLU A 256 0.80 22.00 -39.53
N ARG A 257 1.13 21.37 -38.40
CA ARG A 257 0.36 21.60 -37.16
C ARG A 257 0.61 23.04 -36.70
N LYS A 258 -0.26 23.95 -37.14
CA LYS A 258 -0.25 25.39 -36.80
C LYS A 258 -0.28 25.56 -35.26
N ALA A 259 0.48 26.52 -34.72
CA ALA A 259 0.42 26.95 -33.31
C ALA A 259 -0.99 27.30 -32.86
N ILE A 260 -1.74 27.85 -33.82
CA ILE A 260 -3.12 28.24 -33.69
C ILE A 260 -3.83 27.84 -34.99
N SER A 261 -4.97 27.16 -34.89
CA SER A 261 -5.73 26.64 -36.04
C SER A 261 -6.99 27.47 -36.27
N GLU A 262 -7.43 27.66 -37.52
CA GLU A 262 -8.78 28.16 -37.82
C GLU A 262 -9.86 27.08 -37.58
N TRP A 263 -9.45 25.81 -37.46
CA TRP A 263 -10.32 24.66 -37.29
C TRP A 263 -10.40 24.21 -35.84
N LYS A 264 -11.62 24.16 -35.30
CA LYS A 264 -11.94 23.72 -33.93
C LYS A 264 -11.52 22.26 -33.64
N THR A 265 -11.40 21.42 -34.67
CA THR A 265 -11.19 19.96 -34.55
C THR A 265 -9.79 19.56 -34.06
N SER A 266 -8.86 20.51 -33.98
CA SER A 266 -7.47 20.25 -33.55
C SER A 266 -7.19 20.60 -32.08
N THR A 267 -8.15 21.17 -31.35
CA THR A 267 -7.89 21.83 -30.05
C THR A 267 -8.60 21.10 -28.90
N ASN A 268 -8.03 19.97 -28.48
CA ASN A 268 -8.49 19.22 -27.33
C ASN A 268 -7.53 19.46 -26.16
N LEU A 269 -7.62 20.63 -25.54
CA LEU A 269 -6.85 20.95 -24.33
C LEU A 269 -7.62 20.50 -23.08
N ALA A 270 -6.92 20.36 -21.97
CA ALA A 270 -7.51 20.22 -20.65
C ALA A 270 -6.79 21.17 -19.68
N PHE A 271 -7.48 21.52 -18.61
CA PHE A 271 -6.93 22.33 -17.52
C PHE A 271 -6.76 21.48 -16.28
N SER A 272 -5.60 21.63 -15.65
CA SER A 272 -5.30 21.03 -14.36
C SER A 272 -4.75 22.09 -13.42
N THR A 273 -4.95 21.90 -12.12
CA THR A 273 -4.31 22.72 -11.09
C THR A 273 -3.71 21.79 -10.04
N TYR A 274 -2.73 22.29 -9.31
CA TYR A 274 -2.17 21.58 -8.16
C TYR A 274 -2.72 22.19 -6.88
N ILE A 275 -3.32 21.34 -6.05
CA ILE A 275 -3.80 21.70 -4.72
C ILE A 275 -2.87 21.03 -3.72
N SER A 276 -2.05 21.83 -3.04
CA SER A 276 -1.12 21.33 -2.02
C SER A 276 -1.85 20.47 -0.99
N TYR A 277 -1.23 19.35 -0.67
CA TYR A 277 -1.72 18.39 0.31
C TYR A 277 -1.70 19.01 1.71
N GLY A 278 -0.65 19.74 2.05
CA GLY A 278 -0.41 20.25 3.41
C GLY A 278 0.73 19.48 4.09
N GLU A 279 0.80 19.56 5.41
CA GLU A 279 1.75 18.78 6.21
C GLU A 279 1.21 17.36 6.40
N ASP A 280 2.07 16.36 6.14
CA ASP A 280 1.81 14.93 6.35
C ASP A 280 0.37 14.47 6.02
N PRO A 281 -0.07 14.60 4.75
CA PRO A 281 -1.47 14.38 4.36
C PRO A 281 -1.97 12.95 4.57
N TYR A 282 -1.04 12.01 4.75
CA TYR A 282 -1.38 10.60 4.95
C TYR A 282 -1.09 10.15 6.38
N LYS A 283 -0.67 11.07 7.26
CA LYS A 283 -0.41 10.83 8.68
C LYS A 283 0.59 9.69 8.91
N LEU A 284 1.59 9.60 8.02
CA LEU A 284 2.61 8.55 8.03
C LEU A 284 3.89 9.00 8.74
N ASN A 285 4.08 10.29 9.00
CA ASN A 285 5.32 10.78 9.58
C ASN A 285 5.58 10.16 10.96
N GLY A 286 6.77 9.56 11.12
CA GLY A 286 7.18 8.85 12.33
C GLY A 286 6.60 7.44 12.48
N LYS A 287 5.73 6.99 11.56
CA LYS A 287 5.11 5.66 11.64
C LYS A 287 5.97 4.60 11.01
N THR A 288 5.93 3.41 11.61
CA THR A 288 6.71 2.25 11.22
C THR A 288 5.79 1.11 10.80
N TYR A 289 5.98 0.57 9.59
CA TYR A 289 5.15 -0.48 9.04
C TYR A 289 5.99 -1.52 8.28
N GLY A 290 5.58 -2.78 8.32
CA GLY A 290 5.95 -3.75 7.31
C GLY A 290 5.27 -3.40 5.99
N LEU A 291 5.92 -3.66 4.86
CA LEU A 291 5.36 -3.40 3.53
C LEU A 291 5.03 -4.71 2.83
N LEU A 292 3.74 -5.04 2.78
CA LEU A 292 3.24 -6.37 2.43
C LEU A 292 2.49 -6.39 1.10
N ASN A 293 2.85 -7.30 0.20
CA ASN A 293 1.98 -7.66 -0.91
C ASN A 293 1.16 -8.91 -0.57
N THR A 294 -0.17 -8.81 -0.60
CA THR A 294 -1.10 -9.95 -0.45
C THR A 294 -2.34 -9.76 -1.33
N LYS A 295 -2.93 -10.87 -1.79
CA LYS A 295 -4.13 -10.90 -2.64
C LYS A 295 -5.38 -11.37 -1.91
N GLY A 296 -5.36 -11.30 -0.58
CA GLY A 296 -6.36 -11.94 0.28
C GLY A 296 -5.96 -13.38 0.58
N GLY A 297 -6.10 -13.79 1.84
CA GLY A 297 -5.65 -15.07 2.37
C GLY A 297 -4.76 -14.91 3.60
N ASN A 298 -4.25 -16.03 4.12
CA ASN A 298 -3.50 -16.09 5.39
C ASN A 298 -1.99 -15.88 5.20
N GLU A 299 -1.56 -15.51 3.99
CA GLU A 299 -0.15 -15.34 3.65
C GLU A 299 0.06 -14.10 2.78
N GLY A 300 1.27 -13.55 2.87
CA GLY A 300 1.70 -12.43 2.05
C GLY A 300 3.21 -12.41 1.90
N ARG A 301 3.69 -11.44 1.13
CA ARG A 301 5.11 -11.25 0.81
C ARG A 301 5.56 -9.90 1.34
N ALA A 302 6.33 -9.90 2.43
CA ALA A 302 6.87 -8.68 3.02
C ALA A 302 8.16 -8.26 2.29
N LEU A 303 8.31 -6.98 2.01
CA LEU A 303 9.53 -6.38 1.47
C LEU A 303 10.65 -6.44 2.50
N GLN A 304 11.80 -6.99 2.10
CA GLN A 304 12.99 -7.06 2.95
C GLN A 304 14.01 -5.97 2.62
N SER A 305 14.76 -5.51 3.62
CA SER A 305 15.91 -4.60 3.44
C SER A 305 17.13 -5.30 2.84
N THR A 306 17.12 -6.63 2.77
CA THR A 306 18.23 -7.45 2.30
C THR A 306 18.08 -7.88 0.84
N THR A 307 19.22 -8.26 0.26
CA THR A 307 19.28 -9.02 -0.97
C THR A 307 20.31 -10.13 -0.84
N ASP A 308 19.89 -11.37 -1.06
CA ASP A 308 20.75 -12.55 -1.13
C ASP A 308 21.39 -12.70 -2.52
N ARG A 309 21.11 -11.78 -3.44
CA ARG A 309 21.60 -11.82 -4.82
C ARG A 309 22.87 -10.99 -5.00
N VAL A 310 23.89 -11.65 -5.55
CA VAL A 310 25.18 -11.02 -5.89
C VAL A 310 25.32 -10.98 -7.41
N GLY A 311 25.49 -9.78 -8.00
CA GLY A 311 25.76 -9.60 -9.44
C GLY A 311 24.83 -8.62 -10.15
N ALA A 312 24.62 -8.84 -11.46
CA ALA A 312 23.84 -7.95 -12.35
C ALA A 312 22.34 -7.82 -11.99
N ASP A 313 21.86 -8.61 -11.01
CA ASP A 313 20.50 -8.61 -10.47
C ASP A 313 20.34 -7.77 -9.19
N SER A 314 21.23 -6.79 -8.97
CA SER A 314 21.27 -5.93 -7.76
C SER A 314 20.16 -4.87 -7.66
N GLY A 315 19.30 -4.76 -8.67
CA GLY A 315 18.14 -3.84 -8.69
C GLY A 315 16.90 -4.40 -8.00
N HIS A 316 17.06 -5.34 -7.07
CA HIS A 316 15.99 -6.09 -6.44
C HIS A 316 16.18 -6.14 -4.93
N LEU A 317 15.06 -6.25 -4.22
CA LEU A 317 15.03 -6.58 -2.79
C LEU A 317 14.25 -7.87 -2.59
N ASP A 318 14.65 -8.67 -1.60
CA ASP A 318 14.01 -9.96 -1.38
C ASP A 318 12.61 -9.82 -0.80
N SER A 319 11.85 -10.91 -0.86
CA SER A 319 10.55 -11.01 -0.20
C SER A 319 10.51 -12.17 0.76
N LEU A 320 9.94 -11.91 1.93
CA LEU A 320 9.73 -12.91 2.97
C LEU A 320 8.28 -13.36 2.97
N GLN A 321 8.03 -14.67 3.03
CA GLN A 321 6.69 -15.18 3.30
C GLN A 321 6.35 -14.87 4.74
N VAL A 322 5.26 -14.17 4.96
CA VAL A 322 4.76 -13.86 6.30
C VAL A 322 3.33 -14.33 6.43
N THR A 323 2.96 -14.70 7.65
CA THR A 323 1.57 -15.03 7.96
C THR A 323 0.81 -13.72 8.04
N VAL A 324 -0.28 -13.63 7.31
CA VAL A 324 -1.14 -12.45 7.31
C VAL A 324 -2.31 -12.75 8.22
N VAL A 325 -2.34 -12.05 9.35
CA VAL A 325 -3.44 -12.17 10.29
C VAL A 325 -4.40 -11.01 10.04
N ALA A 326 -5.65 -11.36 9.75
CA ALA A 326 -6.76 -10.44 9.75
C ALA A 326 -7.62 -10.70 10.97
N LYS A 327 -8.24 -9.63 11.48
CA LYS A 327 -9.18 -9.70 12.59
C LYS A 327 -10.39 -10.57 12.23
N GLU A 328 -10.82 -11.46 13.13
CA GLU A 328 -11.99 -12.32 12.92
C GLU A 328 -13.24 -11.48 12.58
N GLY A 329 -13.98 -11.87 11.54
CA GLY A 329 -15.18 -11.15 11.07
C GLY A 329 -14.92 -10.00 10.09
N THR A 330 -13.66 -9.68 9.75
CA THR A 330 -13.33 -8.67 8.72
C THR A 330 -12.98 -9.33 7.38
N ASN A 331 -13.26 -8.66 6.26
CA ASN A 331 -12.98 -9.16 4.90
C ASN A 331 -11.48 -9.09 4.52
N HIS A 332 -10.55 -9.26 5.48
CA HIS A 332 -9.12 -9.02 5.31
C HIS A 332 -8.75 -7.60 4.84
N GLN A 333 -9.64 -6.61 5.01
CA GLN A 333 -9.44 -5.23 4.52
C GLN A 333 -9.15 -4.20 5.61
N ASP A 334 -9.43 -4.54 6.88
CA ASP A 334 -9.52 -3.51 7.93
C ASP A 334 -8.25 -3.40 8.78
N ARG A 335 -7.43 -4.45 8.90
CA ARG A 335 -6.06 -4.37 9.43
C ARG A 335 -5.35 -5.70 9.22
N LEU A 336 -4.15 -5.65 8.65
CA LEU A 336 -3.28 -6.80 8.48
C LEU A 336 -2.10 -6.65 9.43
N TYR A 337 -1.84 -7.70 10.20
CA TYR A 337 -0.67 -7.78 11.08
C TYR A 337 0.30 -8.83 10.56
N VAL A 338 1.56 -8.64 10.89
CA VAL A 338 2.62 -9.64 10.76
C VAL A 338 3.15 -9.99 12.14
N SER A 339 3.49 -11.26 12.33
CA SER A 339 4.10 -11.71 13.59
C SER A 339 5.46 -11.05 13.77
N ALA A 340 5.78 -10.59 14.97
CA ALA A 340 7.16 -10.18 15.31
C ALA A 340 8.17 -11.31 15.07
N GLU A 341 7.74 -12.57 15.24
CA GLU A 341 8.56 -13.75 14.97
C GLU A 341 8.81 -14.01 13.48
N ASP A 342 7.99 -13.46 12.58
CA ASP A 342 8.15 -13.67 11.14
C ASP A 342 9.36 -12.89 10.58
N GLY A 343 9.94 -11.92 11.32
CA GLY A 343 11.15 -11.20 10.93
C GLY A 343 10.95 -10.30 9.69
N ALA A 344 9.76 -9.71 9.54
CA ALA A 344 9.51 -8.76 8.47
C ALA A 344 10.37 -7.50 8.67
N THR A 345 11.01 -6.97 7.61
CA THR A 345 11.65 -5.66 7.73
C THR A 345 10.58 -4.59 7.98
N MET A 346 10.76 -3.83 9.06
CA MET A 346 9.90 -2.71 9.43
C MET A 346 10.46 -1.38 8.89
N TRP A 347 9.58 -0.59 8.27
CA TRP A 347 9.95 0.62 7.54
C TRP A 347 9.32 1.87 8.17
N THR A 348 10.16 2.80 8.60
CA THR A 348 9.77 4.08 9.21
C THR A 348 9.65 5.17 8.15
N PHE A 349 8.50 5.84 8.12
CA PHE A 349 8.22 6.94 7.21
C PHE A 349 8.58 8.28 7.85
N THR A 350 9.27 9.15 7.12
CA THR A 350 9.55 10.54 7.53
C THR A 350 9.06 11.47 6.44
N TRP A 351 8.09 12.33 6.76
CA TRP A 351 7.53 13.27 5.80
C TRP A 351 8.58 14.30 5.36
N VAL A 352 8.63 14.56 4.06
CA VAL A 352 9.58 15.51 3.45
C VAL A 352 8.83 16.76 2.99
N ASN A 353 7.87 16.56 2.09
CA ASN A 353 6.94 17.58 1.61
C ASN A 353 5.80 16.91 0.84
N GLU A 354 4.63 17.56 0.75
CA GLU A 354 3.49 17.11 -0.06
C GLU A 354 3.18 15.62 0.17
N ASP A 355 3.21 14.81 -0.88
CA ASP A 355 2.98 13.36 -0.87
C ASP A 355 4.30 12.54 -0.85
N THR A 356 5.41 13.13 -0.39
CA THR A 356 6.75 12.49 -0.40
C THR A 356 7.31 12.24 1.00
N TYR A 357 7.94 11.07 1.15
CA TYR A 357 8.47 10.56 2.42
C TYR A 357 9.84 9.91 2.19
N TYR A 358 10.73 10.03 3.17
CA TYR A 358 11.83 9.08 3.32
C TYR A 358 11.29 7.81 3.97
N VAL A 359 11.74 6.65 3.49
CA VAL A 359 11.31 5.34 4.00
C VAL A 359 12.56 4.59 4.46
N GLN A 360 12.71 4.37 5.76
CA GLN A 360 13.95 3.91 6.40
C GLN A 360 13.74 2.58 7.12
N ASP A 361 14.68 1.65 6.98
CA ASP A 361 14.70 0.40 7.77
C ASP A 361 15.19 0.64 9.21
N GLU A 362 15.08 -0.38 10.05
CA GLU A 362 15.50 -0.36 11.46
C GLU A 362 17.02 -0.14 11.64
N SER A 363 17.81 -0.40 10.60
CA SER A 363 19.26 -0.16 10.60
C SER A 363 19.64 1.29 10.25
N GLY A 364 18.65 2.11 9.88
CA GLY A 364 18.84 3.50 9.49
C GLY A 364 19.13 3.69 7.99
N LYS A 365 18.93 2.69 7.14
CA LYS A 365 19.11 2.81 5.68
C LYS A 365 17.79 3.10 4.98
N TYR A 366 17.85 3.88 3.91
CA TYR A 366 16.71 4.32 3.14
C TYR A 366 16.43 3.41 1.94
N LEU A 367 15.16 3.05 1.77
CA LEU A 367 14.65 2.43 0.56
C LEU A 367 14.87 3.37 -0.63
N THR A 368 15.57 2.88 -1.65
CA THR A 368 15.92 3.64 -2.84
C THR A 368 15.28 3.01 -4.06
N ILE A 369 14.51 3.83 -4.79
CA ILE A 369 13.91 3.47 -6.08
C ILE A 369 14.59 4.32 -7.17
N SER A 370 15.20 3.68 -8.16
CA SER A 370 15.94 4.36 -9.23
C SER A 370 15.82 3.62 -10.57
N ASP A 371 16.42 4.17 -11.63
CA ASP A 371 16.54 3.49 -12.94
C ASP A 371 17.38 2.20 -12.86
N ALA A 372 18.24 2.08 -11.85
CA ALA A 372 19.02 0.86 -11.58
C ALA A 372 18.20 -0.21 -10.83
N GLY A 373 17.00 0.11 -10.36
CA GLY A 373 16.12 -0.78 -9.59
C GLY A 373 15.94 -0.37 -8.12
N LEU A 374 15.59 -1.36 -7.29
CA LEU A 374 15.41 -1.24 -5.84
C LEU A 374 16.72 -1.54 -5.09
N SER A 375 16.97 -0.79 -4.02
CA SER A 375 18.09 -1.04 -3.09
C SER A 375 17.84 -0.36 -1.74
N VAL A 376 18.72 -0.61 -0.75
CA VAL A 376 18.81 0.17 0.49
C VAL A 376 20.13 0.95 0.52
N SER A 377 20.09 2.20 0.98
CA SER A 377 21.22 3.13 0.91
C SER A 377 21.31 3.99 2.17
N THR A 378 22.50 4.47 2.52
CA THR A 378 22.65 5.44 3.62
C THR A 378 22.22 6.86 3.24
N GLU A 379 22.13 7.14 1.93
CA GLU A 379 21.66 8.41 1.41
C GLU A 379 20.12 8.41 1.31
N PRO A 380 19.43 9.45 1.81
CA PRO A 380 17.97 9.54 1.71
C PRO A 380 17.46 9.57 0.27
N CYS A 381 16.39 8.81 0.01
CA CYS A 381 15.65 8.84 -1.25
C CYS A 381 14.20 9.25 -0.97
N ALA A 382 13.77 10.41 -1.48
CA ALA A 382 12.39 10.85 -1.30
C ALA A 382 11.47 10.04 -2.23
N LEU A 383 10.56 9.29 -1.63
CA LEU A 383 9.60 8.45 -2.33
C LEU A 383 8.21 9.07 -2.25
N ARG A 384 7.54 9.12 -3.39
CA ARG A 384 6.14 9.51 -3.48
C ARG A 384 5.26 8.36 -2.98
N VAL A 385 4.37 8.66 -2.06
CA VAL A 385 3.33 7.76 -1.56
C VAL A 385 2.02 8.06 -2.28
N VAL A 386 1.33 7.04 -2.77
CA VAL A 386 -0.02 7.18 -3.32
C VAL A 386 -0.95 6.18 -2.63
N PRO A 387 -1.88 6.66 -1.77
CA PRO A 387 -2.91 5.82 -1.18
C PRO A 387 -3.87 5.27 -2.23
N GLY A 388 -4.28 4.03 -2.07
CA GLY A 388 -5.24 3.38 -2.95
C GLY A 388 -6.68 3.78 -2.65
N THR A 389 -7.53 3.58 -3.64
CA THR A 389 -8.97 3.86 -3.55
C THR A 389 -9.76 2.67 -4.10
N GLY A 390 -11.04 2.56 -3.72
CA GLY A 390 -11.89 1.45 -4.17
C GLY A 390 -11.33 0.11 -3.72
N THR A 391 -11.04 -0.79 -4.66
CA THR A 391 -10.51 -2.13 -4.36
C THR A 391 -9.08 -2.15 -3.80
N ALA A 392 -8.38 -1.01 -3.87
CA ALA A 392 -7.05 -0.82 -3.30
C ALA A 392 -7.08 0.06 -2.04
N ALA A 393 -8.26 0.26 -1.42
CA ALA A 393 -8.35 0.98 -0.15
C ALA A 393 -7.40 0.37 0.90
N ASN A 394 -6.83 1.22 1.77
CA ASN A 394 -5.84 0.87 2.79
C ASN A 394 -4.50 0.32 2.26
N GLN A 395 -4.29 0.34 0.94
CA GLN A 395 -3.00 0.03 0.33
C GLN A 395 -2.31 1.31 -0.11
N ILE A 396 -0.99 1.24 -0.27
CA ILE A 396 -0.17 2.32 -0.82
C ILE A 396 0.65 1.83 -1.99
N THR A 397 1.08 2.75 -2.85
CA THR A 397 2.22 2.53 -3.76
C THR A 397 3.35 3.49 -3.43
N LEU A 398 4.58 3.06 -3.70
CA LEU A 398 5.79 3.86 -3.55
C LEU A 398 6.45 4.05 -4.91
N SER A 399 6.82 5.29 -5.25
CA SER A 399 7.52 5.59 -6.50
C SER A 399 8.55 6.70 -6.37
N ASN A 400 9.51 6.69 -7.30
CA ASN A 400 10.42 7.80 -7.55
C ASN A 400 10.43 8.08 -9.07
N GLY A 401 9.92 9.24 -9.47
CA GLY A 401 9.70 9.57 -10.88
C GLY A 401 8.80 8.54 -11.58
N ASN A 402 9.31 7.93 -12.65
CA ASN A 402 8.61 6.89 -13.42
C ASN A 402 8.82 5.47 -12.85
N ASN A 403 9.66 5.31 -11.82
CA ASN A 403 9.98 4.02 -11.23
C ASN A 403 9.07 3.77 -10.04
N ARG A 404 8.31 2.68 -10.08
CA ARG A 404 7.40 2.28 -9.02
C ARG A 404 7.81 0.93 -8.47
N LEU A 405 7.76 0.80 -7.14
CA LEU A 405 7.97 -0.47 -6.46
C LEU A 405 6.85 -1.45 -6.85
N THR A 406 7.24 -2.65 -7.26
CA THR A 406 6.34 -3.74 -7.62
C THR A 406 6.81 -5.08 -7.08
N PHE A 407 5.88 -5.93 -6.66
CA PHE A 407 6.17 -7.34 -6.40
C PHE A 407 6.18 -8.11 -7.72
N SER A 408 7.24 -8.89 -7.96
CA SER A 408 7.40 -9.65 -9.20
C SER A 408 6.39 -10.78 -9.38
N GLY A 409 5.70 -11.20 -8.30
CA GLY A 409 4.86 -12.39 -8.28
C GLY A 409 5.62 -13.68 -7.95
N SER A 410 6.95 -13.61 -7.75
CA SER A 410 7.78 -14.75 -7.34
C SER A 410 8.65 -14.41 -6.15
N ALA A 411 8.70 -15.30 -5.15
CA ALA A 411 9.64 -15.18 -4.04
C ALA A 411 11.10 -15.17 -4.52
N SER A 412 11.42 -15.96 -5.56
CA SER A 412 12.77 -16.04 -6.12
C SER A 412 13.23 -14.77 -6.81
N THR A 413 12.30 -13.86 -7.16
CA THR A 413 12.60 -12.58 -7.81
C THR A 413 12.36 -11.41 -6.87
N GLY A 414 11.52 -11.56 -5.85
CA GLY A 414 11.27 -10.57 -4.81
C GLY A 414 10.55 -9.34 -5.34
N PHE A 415 10.94 -8.18 -4.83
CA PHE A 415 10.47 -6.86 -5.25
C PHE A 415 11.43 -6.24 -6.27
N ASN A 416 10.87 -5.43 -7.17
CA ASN A 416 11.60 -4.76 -8.23
C ASN A 416 10.92 -3.44 -8.65
N THR A 417 11.48 -2.76 -9.65
CA THR A 417 10.85 -1.57 -10.26
C THR A 417 10.14 -1.93 -11.56
N ASN A 418 8.90 -1.45 -11.73
CA ASN A 418 8.12 -1.42 -12.99
C ASN A 418 7.85 -2.75 -13.71
N ASN A 419 8.43 -3.87 -13.28
CA ASN A 419 8.38 -5.15 -13.96
C ASN A 419 7.46 -6.17 -13.26
N GLY A 420 6.85 -5.80 -12.14
CA GLY A 420 5.87 -6.63 -11.42
C GLY A 420 4.42 -6.31 -11.79
N ASN A 421 3.54 -7.30 -11.63
CA ASN A 421 2.10 -7.18 -11.90
C ASN A 421 1.32 -6.52 -10.76
N ASP A 422 1.98 -6.26 -9.63
CA ASP A 422 1.32 -5.79 -8.41
C ASP A 422 2.16 -4.72 -7.71
N SER A 423 1.65 -3.48 -7.69
CA SER A 423 2.33 -2.33 -7.09
C SER A 423 1.76 -1.94 -5.74
N TRP A 424 0.66 -2.56 -5.33
CA TRP A 424 -0.03 -2.18 -4.11
C TRP A 424 0.51 -2.97 -2.93
N LEU A 425 0.78 -2.24 -1.86
CA LEU A 425 1.31 -2.77 -0.61
C LEU A 425 0.36 -2.39 0.51
N TYR A 426 0.09 -3.33 1.39
CA TYR A 426 -0.50 -3.04 2.69
C TYR A 426 0.62 -2.62 3.65
N PRO A 427 0.51 -1.43 4.26
CA PRO A 427 1.25 -1.11 5.47
C PRO A 427 0.69 -1.98 6.60
N VAL A 428 1.55 -2.81 7.20
CA VAL A 428 1.17 -3.74 8.26
C VAL A 428 1.92 -3.41 9.54
N GLU A 429 1.23 -3.54 10.66
CA GLU A 429 1.85 -3.40 11.97
C GLU A 429 2.47 -4.74 12.39
N GLU A 430 3.63 -4.67 13.01
CA GLU A 430 4.20 -5.82 13.72
C GLU A 430 3.48 -5.96 15.06
N ARG A 431 3.10 -7.20 15.41
CA ARG A 431 2.55 -7.53 16.72
C ARG A 431 3.07 -8.87 17.21
N ASP A 432 3.19 -8.96 18.53
CA ASP A 432 3.23 -10.25 19.22
C ASP A 432 1.82 -10.84 19.13
N LEU A 433 1.65 -11.85 18.27
CA LEU A 433 0.35 -12.45 18.07
C LEU A 433 0.05 -13.40 19.23
N THR A 434 -0.86 -12.98 20.11
CA THR A 434 -1.33 -13.72 21.28
C THR A 434 -2.23 -14.91 20.90
N ALA A 435 -2.66 -15.69 21.90
CA ALA A 435 -3.44 -16.92 21.73
C ALA A 435 -4.81 -16.73 21.02
N ASP A 436 -5.26 -15.50 20.81
CA ASP A 436 -6.55 -15.20 20.17
C ASP A 436 -6.49 -15.18 18.63
N TYR A 437 -5.29 -15.25 18.05
CA TYR A 437 -5.09 -15.24 16.60
C TYR A 437 -4.88 -16.66 16.06
N LYS A 438 -5.67 -17.03 15.04
CA LYS A 438 -5.63 -18.37 14.44
C LYS A 438 -4.80 -18.39 13.15
N LYS A 439 -3.81 -19.30 13.09
CA LYS A 439 -3.02 -19.63 11.90
C LYS A 439 -3.41 -21.00 11.38
N THR A 440 -3.50 -21.13 10.06
CA THR A 440 -3.62 -22.44 9.42
C THR A 440 -2.23 -23.02 9.21
N TYR A 441 -1.95 -24.12 9.88
CA TYR A 441 -0.72 -24.89 9.68
C TYR A 441 -0.97 -26.01 8.68
N SER A 442 0.11 -26.51 8.09
CA SER A 442 0.06 -27.70 7.27
C SER A 442 1.29 -28.57 7.47
N ALA A 443 1.10 -29.88 7.34
CA ALA A 443 2.18 -30.87 7.41
C ALA A 443 1.99 -31.92 6.33
N ARG A 444 3.09 -32.32 5.69
CA ARG A 444 3.11 -33.44 4.73
C ARG A 444 2.96 -34.74 5.51
N LYS A 445 2.03 -35.62 5.09
CA LYS A 445 1.93 -36.98 5.62
C LYS A 445 3.20 -37.75 5.24
N ILE A 446 3.91 -38.25 6.24
CA ILE A 446 5.14 -39.00 6.09
C ILE A 446 5.04 -40.32 6.86
N SER A 447 5.63 -41.39 6.34
CA SER A 447 5.78 -42.64 7.09
C SER A 447 6.98 -42.55 8.02
N VAL A 448 6.96 -43.20 9.17
CA VAL A 448 8.17 -43.35 10.02
C VAL A 448 9.32 -44.05 9.29
N SER A 449 9.00 -44.81 8.23
CA SER A 449 9.97 -45.47 7.36
C SER A 449 10.49 -44.61 6.21
N ASP A 450 10.04 -43.36 6.09
CA ASP A 450 10.41 -42.47 4.99
C ASP A 450 11.89 -42.04 5.14
N PRO A 451 12.69 -42.08 4.05
CA PRO A 451 14.10 -41.70 4.10
C PRO A 451 14.32 -40.21 4.36
N ASP A 452 13.33 -39.35 4.13
CA ASP A 452 13.43 -37.91 4.40
C ASP A 452 13.28 -37.57 5.91
N LEU A 453 12.88 -38.54 6.74
CA LEU A 453 12.69 -38.35 8.19
C LEU A 453 13.99 -38.65 8.96
N ALA A 454 14.54 -37.64 9.64
CA ALA A 454 15.78 -37.76 10.42
C ALA A 454 15.59 -37.30 11.89
N SER A 455 16.48 -37.73 12.80
CA SER A 455 16.52 -37.18 14.16
C SER A 455 16.67 -35.65 14.14
N GLY A 456 15.92 -34.97 15.01
CA GLY A 456 15.80 -33.51 15.03
C GLY A 456 14.75 -32.94 14.07
N SER A 457 14.03 -33.79 13.33
CA SER A 457 12.89 -33.33 12.54
C SER A 457 11.74 -32.92 13.44
N GLN A 458 11.11 -31.80 13.12
CA GLN A 458 9.85 -31.37 13.73
C GLN A 458 8.68 -32.05 13.01
N VAL A 459 7.85 -32.75 13.76
CA VAL A 459 6.70 -33.51 13.23
C VAL A 459 5.42 -33.21 14.01
N ILE A 460 4.27 -33.47 13.40
CA ILE A 460 3.01 -33.59 14.14
C ILE A 460 2.62 -35.06 14.21
N VAL A 461 2.00 -35.46 15.33
CA VAL A 461 1.42 -36.80 15.46
C VAL A 461 -0.06 -36.70 15.18
N TYR A 462 -0.57 -37.57 14.30
CA TYR A 462 -1.99 -37.58 13.97
C TYR A 462 -2.59 -38.99 14.04
N THR A 463 -3.89 -39.04 14.25
CA THR A 463 -4.72 -40.24 14.22
C THR A 463 -5.93 -40.03 13.32
N ARG A 464 -6.67 -41.11 13.05
CA ARG A 464 -7.94 -41.05 12.33
C ARG A 464 -9.02 -41.76 13.13
N ARG A 465 -10.22 -41.19 13.15
CA ARG A 465 -11.38 -41.76 13.82
C ARG A 465 -12.54 -41.88 12.85
N TRP A 466 -13.22 -43.04 12.86
CA TRP A 466 -14.44 -43.23 12.08
C TRP A 466 -15.62 -42.55 12.78
N GLU A 467 -16.21 -41.56 12.14
CA GLU A 467 -17.28 -40.75 12.72
C GLU A 467 -18.30 -40.34 11.66
N THR A 468 -19.51 -40.00 12.13
CA THR A 468 -20.54 -39.40 11.30
C THR A 468 -20.57 -37.90 11.57
N ASP A 469 -20.37 -37.11 10.53
CA ASP A 469 -20.43 -35.66 10.62
C ASP A 469 -21.86 -35.20 10.96
N PRO A 470 -22.09 -34.47 12.06
CA PRO A 470 -23.44 -34.09 12.50
C PRO A 470 -24.15 -33.12 11.54
N ALA A 471 -23.39 -32.31 10.79
CA ALA A 471 -23.93 -31.30 9.89
C ALA A 471 -24.31 -31.89 8.52
N THR A 472 -23.56 -32.90 8.06
CA THR A 472 -23.76 -33.49 6.73
C THR A 472 -24.33 -34.91 6.74
N GLY A 473 -24.36 -35.57 7.89
CA GLY A 473 -24.86 -36.94 8.07
C GLY A 473 -24.00 -38.03 7.41
N ARG A 474 -22.81 -37.68 6.91
CA ARG A 474 -21.91 -38.62 6.22
C ARG A 474 -20.93 -39.25 7.19
N SER A 475 -20.77 -40.57 7.11
CA SER A 475 -19.76 -41.31 7.88
C SER A 475 -18.46 -41.45 7.09
N GLY A 476 -17.34 -41.25 7.76
CA GLY A 476 -16.01 -41.42 7.18
C GLY A 476 -14.91 -41.33 8.24
N TYR A 477 -13.66 -41.53 7.82
CA TYR A 477 -12.51 -41.24 8.68
C TYR A 477 -12.27 -39.73 8.71
N ASN A 478 -12.34 -39.14 9.90
CA ASN A 478 -11.85 -37.79 10.18
C ASN A 478 -10.43 -37.88 10.77
N TYR A 479 -9.57 -36.93 10.44
CA TYR A 479 -8.20 -36.84 10.95
C TYR A 479 -8.14 -35.92 12.16
N TYR A 480 -7.26 -36.26 13.10
CA TYR A 480 -7.04 -35.51 14.33
C TYR A 480 -5.54 -35.44 14.64
N ALA A 481 -5.01 -34.25 14.90
CA ALA A 481 -3.67 -34.07 15.47
C ALA A 481 -3.72 -34.24 16.99
N ILE A 482 -2.61 -34.74 17.56
CA ILE A 482 -2.42 -34.91 19.00
C ILE A 482 -1.65 -33.69 19.51
N ASP A 483 -2.28 -32.92 20.39
CA ASP A 483 -1.68 -31.73 21.00
C ASP A 483 -0.74 -32.09 22.15
N HIS A 484 0.01 -31.10 22.66
CA HIS A 484 0.98 -31.24 23.75
C HIS A 484 0.39 -31.90 25.01
N ASP A 485 -0.89 -31.65 25.30
CA ASP A 485 -1.60 -32.19 26.46
C ASP A 485 -2.22 -33.57 26.22
N GLY A 486 -2.20 -34.06 24.98
CA GLY A 486 -2.79 -35.32 24.52
C GLY A 486 -4.22 -35.20 24.00
N SER A 487 -4.78 -33.99 23.92
CA SER A 487 -6.07 -33.73 23.30
C SER A 487 -6.03 -33.94 21.79
N LEU A 488 -7.21 -34.16 21.18
CA LEU A 488 -7.36 -34.43 19.75
C LEU A 488 -7.99 -33.23 19.05
N HIS A 489 -7.25 -32.61 18.13
CA HIS A 489 -7.70 -31.46 17.35
C HIS A 489 -7.99 -31.86 15.91
N ARG A 490 -9.15 -31.47 15.39
CA ARG A 490 -9.60 -31.91 14.06
C ARG A 490 -8.71 -31.30 12.97
N CYS A 491 -8.24 -32.15 12.05
CA CYS A 491 -7.51 -31.74 10.87
C CYS A 491 -8.32 -31.98 9.58
N TYR A 492 -7.97 -31.25 8.54
CA TYR A 492 -8.52 -31.37 7.20
C TYR A 492 -7.47 -31.97 6.27
N GLU A 493 -7.85 -32.98 5.50
CA GLU A 493 -6.96 -33.60 4.52
C GLU A 493 -7.06 -32.86 3.18
N SER A 494 -5.90 -32.51 2.60
CA SER A 494 -5.80 -31.98 1.24
C SER A 494 -4.64 -32.66 0.52
N GLY A 495 -4.95 -33.66 -0.31
CA GLY A 495 -3.95 -34.48 -0.99
C GLY A 495 -3.02 -35.20 -0.01
N ASP A 496 -1.72 -34.91 -0.07
CA ASP A 496 -0.70 -35.48 0.81
C ASP A 496 -0.50 -34.68 2.11
N TYR A 497 -1.29 -33.63 2.33
CA TYR A 497 -1.16 -32.75 3.49
C TYR A 497 -2.31 -32.92 4.47
N LEU A 498 -1.99 -32.73 5.75
CA LEU A 498 -2.95 -32.42 6.80
C LEU A 498 -2.86 -30.93 7.12
N LEU A 499 -4.01 -30.29 7.25
CA LEU A 499 -4.14 -28.89 7.64
C LEU A 499 -4.92 -28.81 8.93
N TRP A 500 -4.54 -27.90 9.81
CA TRP A 500 -5.29 -27.58 11.02
C TRP A 500 -5.21 -26.08 11.28
N THR A 501 -6.18 -25.57 12.01
CA THR A 501 -6.21 -24.16 12.40
C THR A 501 -6.05 -24.13 13.90
N GLU A 502 -5.00 -23.49 14.37
CA GLU A 502 -4.71 -23.32 15.80
C GLU A 502 -4.29 -21.90 16.06
N ASN A 503 -4.18 -21.55 17.33
CA ASN A 503 -3.50 -20.37 17.81
C ASN A 503 -2.06 -20.28 17.25
N MET A 504 -1.47 -19.09 17.26
CA MET A 504 -0.15 -18.81 16.67
C MET A 504 1.02 -19.62 17.27
N ILE A 505 0.85 -20.18 18.46
CA ILE A 505 1.77 -21.15 19.05
C ILE A 505 1.36 -22.55 18.58
N ASN A 506 2.21 -23.18 17.77
CA ASN A 506 1.95 -24.52 17.25
C ASN A 506 2.35 -25.59 18.28
N SER A 507 1.53 -25.78 19.31
CA SER A 507 1.76 -26.77 20.37
C SER A 507 1.70 -28.22 19.88
N PHE A 508 1.30 -28.48 18.63
CA PHE A 508 1.30 -29.81 18.01
C PHE A 508 2.66 -30.30 17.57
N VAL A 509 3.71 -29.48 17.62
CA VAL A 509 5.04 -29.88 17.15
C VAL A 509 5.71 -30.80 18.17
N TRP A 510 6.23 -31.91 17.68
CA TRP A 510 7.01 -32.88 18.43
C TRP A 510 8.39 -33.02 17.79
N ASP A 511 9.44 -32.98 18.60
CA ASP A 511 10.81 -33.26 18.18
C ASP A 511 11.01 -34.77 18.05
N PHE A 512 11.32 -35.22 16.84
CA PHE A 512 11.49 -36.63 16.52
C PHE A 512 12.93 -37.09 16.74
N THR A 513 13.11 -38.18 17.50
CA THR A 513 14.41 -38.81 17.75
C THR A 513 14.39 -40.28 17.32
N ILE A 514 15.38 -40.67 16.52
CA ILE A 514 15.61 -42.05 16.07
C ILE A 514 16.72 -42.68 16.90
N TYR A 515 16.48 -43.89 17.40
CA TYR A 515 17.48 -44.68 18.10
C TYR A 515 18.10 -45.72 17.16
N TYR A 516 19.38 -46.01 17.40
CA TYR A 516 20.20 -46.91 16.59
C TYR A 516 20.69 -48.09 17.45
N TRP A 517 21.01 -49.21 16.80
CA TRP A 517 21.66 -50.33 17.48
C TRP A 517 23.05 -49.91 17.98
N GLU A 518 23.39 -50.26 19.22
CA GLU A 518 24.67 -49.87 19.86
C GLU A 518 25.91 -50.30 19.06
N ASP A 519 25.81 -51.37 18.28
CA ASP A 519 26.89 -51.94 17.48
C ASP A 519 26.92 -51.45 16.02
N LYS A 520 26.10 -50.45 15.68
CA LYS A 520 26.00 -49.90 14.32
C LYS A 520 26.23 -48.39 14.28
N GLU A 521 26.66 -47.89 13.12
CA GLU A 521 26.92 -46.46 12.91
C GLU A 521 25.61 -45.67 12.89
N PRO A 522 25.43 -44.65 13.77
CA PRO A 522 24.21 -43.85 13.81
C PRO A 522 24.06 -42.98 12.55
N GLY A 523 22.81 -42.68 12.19
CA GLY A 523 22.48 -41.86 11.01
C GLY A 523 22.28 -42.64 9.71
N LEU A 524 22.56 -43.95 9.69
CA LEU A 524 22.23 -44.84 8.57
C LEU A 524 20.90 -45.58 8.82
N LYS A 525 20.06 -45.72 7.79
CA LYS A 525 18.72 -46.35 7.90
C LYS A 525 18.82 -47.80 8.36
N GLU A 526 19.82 -48.54 7.88
CA GLU A 526 20.10 -49.94 8.27
C GLU A 526 20.59 -50.11 9.72
N SER A 527 20.96 -48.99 10.37
CA SER A 527 21.41 -48.94 11.75
C SER A 527 20.29 -48.65 12.75
N GLU A 528 19.12 -48.23 12.28
CA GLU A 528 17.96 -47.92 13.13
C GLU A 528 17.50 -49.17 13.89
N ASN A 529 17.16 -49.01 15.17
CA ASN A 529 16.62 -50.09 15.99
C ASN A 529 15.08 -50.11 16.01
N ASN A 530 14.43 -49.25 15.21
CA ASN A 530 12.98 -49.03 15.15
C ASN A 530 12.35 -48.53 16.46
N TYR A 531 13.16 -48.02 17.38
CA TYR A 531 12.70 -47.28 18.54
C TYR A 531 12.78 -45.78 18.24
N TYR A 532 11.69 -45.08 18.51
CA TYR A 532 11.54 -43.66 18.25
C TYR A 532 11.03 -42.95 19.50
N GLU A 533 11.40 -41.70 19.66
CA GLU A 533 10.91 -40.84 20.73
C GLU A 533 10.43 -39.52 20.14
N LEU A 534 9.35 -39.00 20.69
CA LEU A 534 8.74 -37.73 20.32
C LEU A 534 8.69 -36.88 21.58
N TYR A 535 9.39 -35.75 21.59
CA TYR A 535 9.37 -34.81 22.71
C TYR A 535 8.53 -33.58 22.36
N ASN A 536 7.76 -33.06 23.30
CA ASN A 536 7.06 -31.79 23.12
C ASN A 536 7.50 -30.80 24.20
N GLU A 537 7.99 -29.63 23.77
CA GLU A 537 8.53 -28.61 24.67
C GLU A 537 7.49 -27.95 25.57
N TYR A 538 6.24 -27.79 25.07
CA TYR A 538 5.17 -27.12 25.79
C TYR A 538 4.61 -27.96 26.93
N SER A 539 4.51 -29.28 26.75
CA SER A 539 4.12 -30.19 27.83
C SER A 539 5.28 -30.74 28.62
N GLN A 540 6.51 -30.61 28.12
CA GLN A 540 7.70 -31.30 28.63
C GLN A 540 7.49 -32.83 28.74
N LYS A 541 6.64 -33.39 27.87
CA LYS A 541 6.30 -34.83 27.84
C LYS A 541 6.93 -35.51 26.64
N TYR A 542 7.03 -36.82 26.76
CA TYR A 542 7.52 -37.72 25.73
C TYR A 542 6.42 -38.69 25.30
N ILE A 543 6.30 -38.92 23.99
CA ILE A 543 5.62 -40.08 23.42
C ILE A 543 6.72 -41.04 22.97
N ALA A 544 6.76 -42.22 23.59
CA ALA A 544 7.66 -43.30 23.23
C ALA A 544 6.90 -44.63 23.22
N PRO A 545 7.24 -45.57 22.32
CA PRO A 545 6.61 -46.87 22.27
C PRO A 545 6.76 -47.60 23.60
N GLN A 546 5.66 -48.15 24.13
CA GLN A 546 5.70 -48.95 25.34
C GLN A 546 5.86 -50.42 24.99
N VAL A 547 6.73 -51.14 25.70
CA VAL A 547 6.84 -52.59 25.52
C VAL A 547 5.98 -53.28 26.57
N ALA A 548 4.90 -53.95 26.14
CA ALA A 548 4.12 -54.85 26.98
C ALA A 548 4.15 -56.26 26.41
N GLU A 549 4.49 -57.25 27.24
CA GLU A 549 4.51 -58.68 26.86
C GLU A 549 5.36 -59.00 25.60
N GLY A 550 6.42 -58.22 25.36
CA GLY A 550 7.30 -58.41 24.21
C GLY A 550 6.75 -57.86 22.89
N GLN A 551 5.65 -57.12 22.93
CA GLN A 551 5.13 -56.35 21.80
C GLN A 551 5.38 -54.86 22.02
N ILE A 552 5.77 -54.16 20.95
CA ILE A 552 5.80 -52.71 20.89
C ILE A 552 4.34 -52.26 20.74
N LEU A 553 3.81 -51.56 21.76
CA LEU A 553 2.47 -50.96 21.79
C LEU A 553 2.47 -49.58 21.14
#